data_AF-A0A5J4P619-F1
#
_entry.id   AF-A0A5J4P619-F1
#
_cell.length_a   1.000
_cell.length_b   1.000
_cell.length_c   1.000
_cell.angle_alpha   90.00
_cell.angle_beta   90.00
_cell.angle_gamma   90.00
#
_symmetry.space_group_name_H-M   'P 1'
#
loop_
_entity.id
_entity.type
_entity.pdbx_description
1 polymer ?
#
loop_
_entity_poly.entity_id
_entity_poly.type
_entity_poly.pdbx_seq_one_letter_code
_entity_poly.pdbx_strand_id
1 'polypeptide(L)' 'KIAVTYDSLERLITLLLESGIDVYNDYYLLVDEYHILFNSYACRNNAVKKVLKHSQKFKEVTYMTATPIEEEFMLKELKH' A
#
# COMPACT_ATOMS: atom_id res chain seq x y z
N LYS A 1 8.61 0.20 14.62
CA LYS A 1 8.09 -0.32 13.33
C LYS A 1 6.83 -1.12 13.61
N ILE A 2 5.79 -0.95 12.79
CA ILE A 2 4.53 -1.70 12.89
C ILE A 2 4.41 -2.50 11.59
N ALA A 3 4.10 -3.80 11.69
CA ALA A 3 3.89 -4.67 10.54
C ALA A 3 2.45 -5.20 10.58
N VAL A 4 1.76 -5.14 9.46
CA VAL A 4 0.36 -5.57 9.31
C VAL A 4 0.15 -6.19 7.93
N THR A 5 -0.86 -7.05 7.83
CA THR A 5 -1.34 -7.56 6.54
C THR A 5 -2.11 -6.47 5.79
N TYR A 6 -2.26 -6.62 4.48
CA TYR A 6 -3.03 -5.70 3.63
C TYR A 6 -4.46 -5.49 4.13
N ASP A 7 -5.13 -6.55 4.58
CA ASP A 7 -6.50 -6.48 5.12
C ASP A 7 -6.59 -5.62 6.39
N SER A 8 -5.53 -5.63 7.20
CA SER A 8 -5.51 -4.92 8.49
C SER A 8 -5.01 -3.49 8.41
N LEU A 9 -4.39 -3.09 7.29
CA LEU A 9 -3.78 -1.77 7.11
C LEU A 9 -4.78 -0.63 7.36
N GLU A 10 -5.94 -0.69 6.73
CA GLU A 10 -6.97 0.36 6.89
C GLU A 10 -7.41 0.49 8.35
N ARG A 11 -7.59 -0.64 9.05
CA ARG A 11 -7.96 -0.63 10.47
C ARG A 11 -6.88 0.02 11.33
N LEU A 12 -5.60 -0.28 11.08
CA LEU A 12 -4.49 0.34 11.79
C LEU A 12 -4.45 1.86 11.55
N ILE A 13 -4.60 2.28 10.29
CA ILE A 13 -4.60 3.71 9.92
C ILE A 13 -5.74 4.44 10.64
N THR A 14 -6.95 3.88 10.64
CA THR A 14 -8.09 4.46 11.37
C THR A 14 -7.80 4.59 12.86
N LEU A 15 -7.28 3.54 13.52
CA LEU A 15 -6.95 3.58 14.94
C LEU A 15 -5.89 4.64 15.29
N LEU A 16 -4.87 4.81 14.44
CA LEU A 16 -3.83 5.82 14.65
C LEU A 16 -4.39 7.24 14.49
N LEU A 17 -5.19 7.47 13.45
CA LEU A 17 -5.86 8.76 13.23
C LEU A 17 -6.81 9.11 14.38
N GLU A 18 -7.61 8.14 14.86
CA GLU A 18 -8.49 8.31 16.02
C GLU A 18 -7.72 8.59 17.32
N SER A 19 -6.48 8.10 17.41
CA SER A 19 -5.57 8.38 18.52
C SER A 19 -4.85 9.74 18.41
N GLY A 20 -5.16 10.54 17.39
CA GLY A 20 -4.55 11.85 17.15
C GLY A 20 -3.18 11.80 16.48
N ILE A 21 -2.80 10.66 15.89
CA ILE A 21 -1.53 10.48 15.18
C ILE A 21 -1.76 10.68 13.69
N ASP A 22 -1.05 11.63 13.07
CA ASP A 22 -1.11 11.84 11.63
C ASP A 22 -0.21 10.85 10.90
N VAL A 23 -0.71 9.61 10.76
CA VAL A 23 0.03 8.51 10.15
C VAL A 23 0.50 8.81 8.72
N TYR A 24 -0.17 9.70 7.97
CA TYR A 24 0.18 10.00 6.58
C TYR A 24 1.42 10.90 6.47
N ASN A 25 1.68 11.74 7.46
CA ASN A 25 2.81 12.67 7.48
C ASN A 25 3.94 12.24 8.42
N ASP A 26 3.61 11.56 9.52
CA ASP A 26 4.58 11.18 10.56
C ASP A 26 5.25 9.81 10.31
N TYR A 27 4.69 9.00 9.41
CA TYR A 27 5.18 7.65 9.11
C TYR A 27 5.49 7.49 7.62
N TYR A 28 6.41 6.56 7.34
CA TYR A 28 6.65 6.05 5.99
C TYR A 28 5.93 4.72 5.81
N LEU A 29 5.33 4.51 4.64
CA LEU A 29 4.70 3.24 4.27
C LEU A 29 5.67 2.36 3.49
N LEU A 30 5.89 1.13 3.95
CA LEU A 30 6.56 0.08 3.17
C LEU A 30 5.53 -0.96 2.78
N VAL A 31 5.44 -1.23 1.48
CA VAL A 31 4.62 -2.29 0.90
C VAL A 31 5.54 -3.39 0.40
N ASP A 32 5.53 -4.52 1.08
CA ASP A 32 6.29 -5.71 0.72
C ASP A 32 5.47 -6.64 -0.18
N GLU A 33 6.10 -7.45 -1.02
CA GLU A 33 5.44 -8.26 -2.05
C GLU A 33 4.51 -7.43 -2.95
N TYR A 34 5.01 -6.28 -3.39
CA TYR A 34 4.30 -5.32 -4.22
C TYR A 34 3.74 -5.90 -5.52
N HIS A 35 4.39 -6.91 -6.10
CA HIS A 35 3.93 -7.57 -7.31
C HIS A 35 2.51 -8.18 -7.15
N ILE A 36 2.08 -8.49 -5.92
CA ILE A 36 0.73 -8.95 -5.61
C ILE A 36 -0.32 -7.90 -5.98
N LEU A 37 -0.01 -6.60 -5.93
CA LEU A 37 -0.96 -5.55 -6.30
C LEU A 37 -1.32 -5.60 -7.79
N PHE A 38 -0.44 -6.15 -8.64
CA PHE A 38 -0.59 -6.14 -10.10
C PHE A 38 -1.13 -7.41 -10.72
N ASN A 39 -1.11 -8.52 -9.98
CA ASN A 39 -1.66 -9.76 -10.50
C ASN A 39 -3.13 -9.50 -10.88
N SER A 40 -3.52 -9.78 -12.14
CA SER A 40 -4.80 -9.36 -12.73
C SER A 40 -6.03 -9.83 -11.94
N TYR A 41 -5.87 -10.87 -11.12
CA TYR A 41 -6.85 -11.37 -10.15
C TYR A 41 -6.93 -10.54 -8.85
N ALA A 42 -5.84 -9.88 -8.45
CA ALA A 42 -5.68 -9.16 -7.19
C ALA A 42 -6.16 -7.70 -7.21
N CYS A 43 -6.21 -7.00 -8.35
CA CYS A 43 -6.83 -5.67 -8.42
C CYS A 43 -8.33 -5.66 -8.05
N ARG A 44 -9.00 -6.83 -8.08
CA ARG A 44 -10.36 -7.01 -7.56
C ARG A 44 -10.42 -7.20 -6.04
N ASN A 45 -9.28 -7.48 -5.39
CA ASN A 45 -9.19 -7.67 -3.96
C ASN A 45 -9.38 -6.32 -3.24
N ASN A 46 -10.31 -6.29 -2.28
CA ASN A 46 -10.62 -5.10 -1.49
C ASN A 46 -9.41 -4.61 -0.67
N ALA A 47 -8.58 -5.53 -0.15
CA ALA A 47 -7.38 -5.18 0.59
C ALA A 47 -6.36 -4.44 -0.29
N VAL A 48 -6.14 -4.92 -1.52
CA VAL A 48 -5.25 -4.28 -2.51
C VAL A 48 -5.73 -2.87 -2.85
N LYS A 49 -7.03 -2.69 -3.10
CA LYS A 49 -7.61 -1.37 -3.37
C LYS A 49 -7.41 -0.40 -2.20
N LYS A 50 -7.55 -0.89 -0.97
CA LYS A 50 -7.31 -0.09 0.25
C LYS A 50 -5.84 0.29 0.38
N VAL A 51 -4.92 -0.65 0.15
CA VAL A 51 -3.48 -0.37 0.15
C VAL A 51 -3.14 0.73 -0.87
N LEU A 52 -3.61 0.61 -2.11
CA LEU A 52 -3.40 1.64 -3.15
C LEU A 52 -3.98 3.01 -2.77
N LYS A 53 -5.21 3.01 -2.23
CA LYS A 53 -5.88 4.23 -1.76
C LYS A 53 -5.12 4.93 -0.64
N HIS A 54 -4.59 4.17 0.32
CA HIS A 54 -3.85 4.75 1.45
C HIS A 54 -2.44 5.15 1.04
N SER A 55 -1.76 4.35 0.20
CA SER A 55 -0.38 4.62 -0.21
C SER A 55 -0.24 5.96 -0.94
N GLN A 56 -1.24 6.37 -1.72
CA GLN A 56 -1.27 7.68 -2.39
C GLN A 56 -1.38 8.87 -1.42
N LYS A 57 -1.74 8.64 -0.15
CA LYS A 57 -1.89 9.68 0.87
C LYS A 57 -0.65 9.83 1.75
N PHE A 58 0.17 8.77 1.85
CA PHE A 58 1.42 8.84 2.60
C PHE A 58 2.38 9.81 1.91
N LYS A 59 3.05 10.64 2.70
CA LYS A 59 4.12 11.53 2.21
C LYS A 59 5.25 10.75 1.57
N GLU A 60 5.60 9.59 2.14
CA GLU A 60 6.67 8.72 1.68
C GLU A 60 6.21 7.26 1.65
N VAL A 61 6.37 6.63 0.49
CA VAL A 61 6.04 5.21 0.29
C VAL A 61 7.17 4.49 -0.44
N THR A 62 7.46 3.26 -0.03
CA THR A 62 8.41 2.36 -0.70
C THR A 62 7.72 1.05 -1.03
N TYR A 63 7.83 0.63 -2.29
CA TYR A 63 7.29 -0.64 -2.78
C TYR A 63 8.45 -1.61 -3.01
N MET A 64 8.37 -2.81 -2.44
CA MET A 64 9.40 -3.84 -2.52
C MET A 64 8.83 -5.13 -3.08
N THR A 65 9.59 -5.81 -3.91
CA THR A 65 9.25 -7.14 -4.44
C THR A 65 10.53 -7.90 -4.77
N ALA A 66 10.55 -9.19 -4.50
CA ALA A 66 11.59 -10.10 -4.99
C ALA A 66 11.27 -10.65 -6.39
N THR A 67 10.00 -10.59 -6.81
CA THR A 67 9.53 -11.04 -8.12
C THR A 67 9.70 -9.94 -9.15
N PRO A 68 10.29 -10.22 -10.34
CA PRO A 68 10.33 -9.27 -11.44
C PRO A 68 8.90 -8.97 -11.90
N ILE A 69 8.56 -7.69 -12.02
CA ILE A 69 7.28 -7.22 -12.54
C ILE A 69 7.50 -6.89 -14.01
N GLU A 70 6.79 -7.55 -14.92
CA GLU A 70 6.83 -7.19 -16.34
C GLU A 70 6.16 -5.81 -16.52
N GLU A 71 6.75 -4.95 -17.36
CA GLU A 71 6.33 -3.54 -17.51
C GLU A 71 4.86 -3.38 -17.93
N GLU A 72 4.27 -4.40 -18.56
CA GLU A 72 2.87 -4.45 -18.95
C GLU A 72 1.90 -4.51 -17.77
N PHE A 73 2.35 -5.00 -16.61
CA PHE A 73 1.54 -5.10 -15.39
C PHE A 73 1.69 -3.87 -14.48
N MET A 74 2.62 -2.95 -14.77
CA MET A 74 2.79 -1.73 -13.98
C MET A 74 1.62 -0.76 -14.22
N LEU A 75 0.87 -0.47 -13.17
CA LEU A 75 -0.23 0.51 -13.19
C LEU A 75 0.27 1.87 -13.69
N LYS A 76 -0.44 2.44 -14.66
CA LYS A 76 -0.12 3.77 -15.20
C LYS A 76 -0.13 4.87 -14.14
N GLU A 77 -0.92 4.68 -13.07
CA GLU A 77 -1.03 5.63 -11.94
C GLU A 77 0.24 5.73 -11.10
N LEU A 78 1.18 4.79 -11.25
CA LEU A 78 2.46 4.75 -10.54
C LEU A 78 3.64 5.17 -11.44
N LYS A 79 3.39 5.41 -12.74
CA LYS A 79 4.37 6.02 -13.65
C LYS A 79 4.28 7.53 -13.47
N HIS A 80 5.12 8.09 -12.60
CA HIS A 80 5.39 9.54 -12.52
C HIS A 80 6.23 9.98 -13.71
#